data_AF-A0A645BNY0-F1
#
_entry.id   AF-A0A645BNY0-F1
#
_cell.length_a   1.000
_cell.length_b   1.000
_cell.length_c   1.000
_cell.angle_alpha   90.00
_cell.angle_beta   90.00
_cell.angle_gamma   90.00
#
_symmetry.space_group_name_H-M   'P 1'
#
loop_
_entity.id
_entity.type
_entity.pdbx_description
1 polymer ?
#
loop_
_entity_poly.entity_id
_entity_poly.type
_entity_poly.pdbx_seq_one_letter_code
_entity_poly.pdbx_strand_id
1 'polypeptide(L)'
;MFTMEERVAMLKEATKHITNAKVTCFSGLLNEYCKQQDTKFIVRGLRGVSDFEYEFQRALLIKKIDHELETVFIMTNAQYSFLSSSGVRELAVFGGNISGLVPESIETQIKSYIKKKSYL
;
A
#
# COMPACT_ATOMS: atom_id res chain seq x y z
N MET A 1 -12.57 5.05 -0.18
CA MET A 1 -12.35 6.50 -0.04
C MET A 1 -11.85 7.06 -1.36
N PHE A 2 -10.67 6.66 -1.85
CA PHE A 2 -10.10 7.16 -3.10
C PHE A 2 -10.25 6.18 -4.28
N THR A 3 -10.33 6.71 -5.51
CA THR A 3 -10.31 5.92 -6.76
C THR A 3 -8.93 5.30 -7.02
N MET A 4 -8.79 4.50 -8.07
CA MET A 4 -7.48 3.96 -8.47
C MET A 4 -6.52 5.09 -8.84
N GLU A 5 -6.99 6.04 -9.64
CA GLU A 5 -6.26 7.16 -10.19
C GLU A 5 -5.78 8.08 -9.07
N GLU A 6 -6.66 8.41 -8.12
CA GLU A 6 -6.32 9.20 -6.94
C GLU A 6 -5.23 8.51 -6.10
N ARG A 7 -5.34 7.19 -5.87
CA ARG A 7 -4.31 6.46 -5.10
C ARG A 7 -2.96 6.42 -5.83
N VAL A 8 -2.96 6.27 -7.15
CA VAL A 8 -1.72 6.35 -7.95
C VAL A 8 -1.10 7.74 -7.83
N ALA A 9 -1.89 8.81 -7.94
CA ALA A 9 -1.39 10.18 -7.78
C ALA A 9 -0.82 10.43 -6.38
N MET A 10 -1.53 9.98 -5.33
CA MET A 10 -1.06 10.04 -3.94
C MET A 10 0.27 9.30 -3.75
N LEU A 11 0.39 8.08 -4.27
CA LEU A 11 1.63 7.29 -4.17
C LEU A 11 2.78 7.96 -4.92
N LYS A 12 2.55 8.50 -6.13
CA LYS A 12 3.57 9.27 -6.88
C LYS A 12 4.08 10.45 -6.08
N GLU A 13 3.19 11.23 -5.47
CA GLU A 13 3.57 12.36 -4.63
C GLU A 13 4.35 11.93 -3.39
N ALA A 14 3.89 10.89 -2.69
CA ALA A 14 4.53 10.37 -1.48
C ALA A 14 5.94 9.80 -1.75
N THR A 15 6.18 9.28 -2.95
CA THR A 15 7.43 8.61 -3.33
C THR A 15 8.31 9.44 -4.28
N LYS A 16 7.95 10.69 -4.58
CA LYS A 16 8.64 11.54 -5.57
C LYS A 16 10.14 11.75 -5.30
N HIS A 17 10.56 11.62 -4.04
CA HIS A 17 11.94 11.77 -3.61
C HIS A 17 12.79 10.51 -3.84
N ILE A 18 12.17 9.39 -4.19
CA ILE A 18 12.82 8.10 -4.43
C ILE A 18 12.98 7.92 -5.95
N THR A 19 14.18 8.21 -6.46
CA THR A 19 14.45 8.31 -7.91
C THR A 19 14.28 7.00 -8.67
N ASN A 20 14.40 5.86 -8.00
CA ASN A 20 14.24 4.52 -8.59
C ASN A 20 12.86 3.91 -8.30
N ALA A 21 11.92 4.64 -7.70
CA ALA A 21 10.56 4.17 -7.49
C ALA A 21 9.66 4.53 -8.68
N LYS A 22 8.94 3.54 -9.22
CA LYS A 22 7.90 3.74 -10.24
C LYS A 22 6.55 3.30 -9.68
N VAL A 23 5.59 4.22 -9.69
CA VAL A 23 4.21 3.95 -9.28
C VAL A 23 3.36 3.69 -10.51
N THR A 24 2.65 2.57 -10.48
CA THR A 24 1.75 2.11 -11.55
C THR A 24 0.52 1.43 -10.95
N CYS A 25 -0.48 1.20 -11.79
CA CYS A 25 -1.58 0.28 -11.50
C CYS A 25 -1.56 -0.84 -12.53
N PHE A 26 -2.21 -1.96 -12.20
CA PHE A 26 -2.41 -3.08 -13.11
C PHE A 26 -3.75 -3.75 -12.79
N SER A 27 -4.25 -4.52 -13.75
CA SER A 27 -5.39 -5.41 -13.59
C SER A 27 -4.97 -6.82 -14.05
N GLY A 28 -5.63 -7.85 -13.51
CA GLY A 28 -5.28 -9.24 -13.78
C GLY A 28 -4.33 -9.84 -12.75
N LEU A 29 -3.58 -10.86 -13.18
CA LEU A 29 -2.73 -11.66 -12.30
C LEU A 29 -1.38 -10.97 -12.03
N LEU A 30 -0.96 -10.98 -10.76
CA LEU A 30 0.29 -10.35 -10.32
C LEU A 30 1.52 -10.97 -10.97
N ASN A 31 1.57 -12.30 -11.14
CA ASN A 31 2.72 -12.97 -11.76
C ASN A 31 2.88 -12.56 -13.23
N GLU A 32 1.78 -12.45 -13.98
CA GLU A 32 1.81 -11.98 -15.38
C GLU A 32 2.25 -10.52 -15.47
N TYR A 33 1.80 -9.67 -14.54
CA TYR A 33 2.30 -8.31 -14.43
C TYR A 33 3.81 -8.27 -14.13
N CYS A 34 4.30 -9.08 -13.18
CA CYS A 34 5.74 -9.18 -12.87
C CYS A 34 6.56 -9.64 -14.08
N LYS A 35 6.09 -10.64 -14.83
CA LYS A 35 6.73 -11.09 -16.09
C LYS A 35 6.81 -9.95 -17.12
N GLN A 36 5.73 -9.20 -17.32
CA GLN A 36 5.72 -8.05 -18.24
C GLN A 36 6.70 -6.94 -17.85
N GLN A 37 7.02 -6.82 -16.55
CA GLN A 37 8.00 -5.86 -16.04
C GLN A 37 9.40 -6.46 -15.84
N ASP A 38 9.64 -7.70 -16.30
CA ASP A 38 10.89 -8.44 -16.07
C ASP A 38 11.33 -8.46 -14.59
N THR A 39 10.35 -8.66 -13.70
CA THR A 39 10.54 -8.61 -12.25
C THR A 39 10.54 -10.02 -11.65
N LYS A 40 11.57 -10.32 -10.84
CA LYS A 40 11.77 -11.63 -10.20
C LYS A 40 11.44 -11.65 -8.70
N PHE A 41 11.14 -10.49 -8.11
CA PHE A 41 10.91 -10.36 -6.67
C PHE A 41 9.67 -9.53 -6.36
N ILE A 42 8.85 -10.02 -5.44
CA ILE A 42 7.76 -9.29 -4.79
C ILE A 42 8.20 -8.97 -3.36
N VAL A 43 8.08 -7.72 -2.93
CA VAL A 43 8.36 -7.33 -1.54
C VAL A 43 7.06 -7.09 -0.79
N ARG A 44 6.90 -7.71 0.39
CA ARG A 44 5.72 -7.55 1.27
C ARG A 44 6.17 -7.21 2.69
N GLY A 45 5.48 -6.25 3.30
CA GLY A 45 5.68 -5.91 4.72
C GLY A 45 4.78 -6.77 5.62
N LEU A 46 5.32 -7.24 6.74
CA LEU A 46 4.56 -7.96 7.77
C LEU A 46 4.51 -7.12 9.05
N ARG A 47 3.33 -6.92 9.63
CA ARG A 47 3.18 -6.19 10.91
C ARG A 47 3.00 -7.12 12.11
N GLY A 48 2.60 -8.36 11.87
CA GLY A 48 2.36 -9.36 12.91
C GLY A 48 2.01 -10.72 12.32
N VAL A 49 1.62 -11.64 13.19
CA VAL A 49 1.35 -13.06 12.84
C VAL A 49 0.22 -13.19 11.82
N SER A 50 -0.83 -12.39 11.93
CA SER A 50 -1.97 -12.44 11.00
C SER A 50 -1.59 -12.04 9.57
N ASP A 51 -0.75 -11.02 9.40
CA ASP A 51 -0.22 -10.66 8.07
C ASP A 51 0.65 -11.80 7.52
N PHE A 52 1.46 -12.45 8.37
CA PHE A 52 2.32 -13.56 7.96
C PHE A 52 1.52 -14.74 7.42
N GLU A 53 0.51 -15.23 8.14
CA GLU A 53 -0.27 -16.40 7.70
C GLU A 53 -0.92 -16.16 6.33
N TYR A 54 -1.53 -14.99 6.14
CA TYR A 54 -2.17 -14.61 4.88
C TYR A 54 -1.16 -14.47 3.73
N GLU A 55 -0.08 -13.72 3.95
CA GLU A 55 0.91 -13.46 2.89
C GLU A 55 1.75 -14.70 2.57
N PHE A 56 2.04 -15.56 3.55
CA PHE A 56 2.77 -16.81 3.36
C PHE A 56 1.99 -17.76 2.44
N GLN A 57 0.68 -17.92 2.65
CA GLN A 57 -0.16 -18.72 1.76
C GLN A 57 -0.16 -18.17 0.32
N ARG A 58 -0.22 -16.85 0.15
CA ARG A 58 -0.15 -16.21 -1.18
C ARG A 58 1.21 -16.42 -1.84
N ALA A 59 2.29 -16.30 -1.10
CA ALA A 59 3.64 -16.55 -1.61
C ALA A 59 3.79 -18.00 -2.12
N LEU A 60 3.29 -18.98 -1.35
CA LEU A 60 3.30 -20.39 -1.80
C LEU A 60 2.47 -20.60 -3.08
N LEU A 61 1.31 -19.95 -3.19
CA LEU A 61 0.47 -20.03 -4.39
C LEU A 61 1.18 -19.42 -5.61
N ILE A 62 1.77 -18.23 -5.47
CA ILE A 62 2.55 -17.61 -6.54
C ILE A 62 3.72 -18.49 -6.94
N LYS A 63 4.47 -19.03 -5.98
CA LYS A 63 5.61 -19.92 -6.23
C LYS A 63 5.22 -21.20 -6.97
N LYS A 64 3.98 -21.67 -6.81
CA LYS A 64 3.44 -22.82 -7.52
C LYS A 64 3.09 -22.51 -8.98
N ILE A 65 2.65 -21.28 -9.26
CA ILE A 65 2.26 -20.82 -10.60
C ILE A 65 3.49 -20.34 -11.39
N ASP A 66 4.45 -19.74 -10.71
CA ASP A 66 5.65 -19.14 -11.27
C ASP A 66 6.85 -19.43 -10.38
N HIS A 67 7.69 -20.37 -10.82
CA HIS A 67 8.84 -20.82 -10.05
C HIS A 67 10.00 -19.82 -10.02
N GLU A 68 10.03 -18.84 -10.92
CA GLU A 68 11.09 -17.83 -10.99
C GLU A 68 10.78 -16.58 -10.15
N LEU A 69 9.52 -16.42 -9.73
CA LEU A 69 9.07 -15.29 -8.93
C LEU A 69 9.18 -15.58 -7.43
N GLU A 70 10.01 -14.81 -6.73
CA GLU A 70 10.21 -14.94 -5.29
C GLU A 70 9.45 -13.87 -4.51
N THR A 71 8.98 -14.21 -3.30
CA THR A 71 8.38 -13.23 -2.38
C THR A 71 9.30 -13.02 -1.18
N VAL A 72 9.71 -11.77 -0.95
CA VAL A 72 10.55 -11.33 0.16
C VAL A 72 9.68 -10.63 1.20
N PHE A 73 9.80 -11.07 2.45
CA PHE A 73 9.11 -10.48 3.58
C PHE A 73 10.03 -9.55 4.38
N ILE A 74 9.55 -8.35 4.68
CA ILE A 74 10.24 -7.38 5.54
C ILE A 74 9.37 -7.14 6.77
N MET A 75 9.95 -7.30 7.96
CA MET A 75 9.26 -6.99 9.21
C MET A 75 9.10 -5.47 9.36
N THR A 76 7.88 -5.03 9.68
CA THR A 76 7.59 -3.61 9.89
C THR A 76 8.24 -3.14 11.19
N ASN A 77 8.82 -1.93 11.17
CA ASN A 77 9.31 -1.31 12.40
C ASN A 77 8.17 -1.21 13.43
N ALA A 78 8.46 -1.55 14.69
CA ALA A 78 7.48 -1.54 15.78
C ALA A 78 6.71 -0.21 15.90
N GLN A 79 7.35 0.93 15.59
CA GLN A 79 6.70 2.24 15.63
C GLN A 79 5.58 2.43 14.59
N TYR A 80 5.47 1.54 13.59
CA TYR A 80 4.45 1.58 12.54
C TYR A 80 3.59 0.32 12.50
N SER A 81 3.78 -0.64 13.42
CA SER A 81 3.08 -1.94 13.40
C SER A 81 1.56 -1.81 13.59
N PHE A 82 1.13 -0.82 14.37
CA PHE A 82 -0.30 -0.53 14.61
C PHE A 82 -0.98 0.18 13.44
N LEU A 83 -0.20 0.69 12.47
CA LEU A 83 -0.74 1.52 11.40
C LEU A 83 -1.45 0.65 10.35
N SER A 84 -2.64 1.08 9.97
CA SER A 84 -3.37 0.53 8.83
C SER A 84 -4.13 1.62 8.09
N SER A 85 -4.26 1.49 6.77
CA SER A 85 -5.07 2.44 6.00
C SER A 85 -6.54 2.44 6.44
N SER A 86 -7.06 1.33 6.98
CA SER A 86 -8.41 1.28 7.55
C SER A 86 -8.53 2.14 8.80
N GLY A 87 -7.61 1.98 9.77
CA GLY A 87 -7.62 2.79 10.99
C GLY A 87 -7.37 4.28 10.72
N VAL A 88 -6.47 4.63 9.81
CA VAL A 88 -6.26 6.04 9.41
C VAL A 88 -7.51 6.63 8.78
N ARG A 89 -8.19 5.89 7.89
CA ARG A 89 -9.45 6.36 7.26
C ARG A 89 -10.56 6.53 8.29
N GLU A 90 -10.69 5.60 9.23
CA GLU A 90 -11.66 5.68 10.31
C GLU A 90 -11.43 6.92 11.18
N LEU A 91 -10.20 7.10 11.69
CA LEU A 91 -9.82 8.30 12.44
C LEU A 91 -10.13 9.58 11.66
N ALA A 92 -9.73 9.64 10.39
CA ALA A 92 -9.95 10.82 9.57
C ALA A 92 -11.45 11.13 9.40
N VAL A 93 -12.28 10.13 9.11
CA VAL A 93 -13.73 10.28 8.90
C VAL A 93 -14.43 10.78 10.17
N PHE A 94 -14.00 10.34 11.35
CA PHE A 94 -14.56 10.77 12.63
C PHE A 94 -13.87 12.02 13.22
N GLY A 95 -13.07 12.74 12.43
CA GLY A 95 -12.44 14.00 12.86
C GLY A 95 -11.24 13.82 13.81
N GLY A 96 -10.73 12.61 13.95
CA GLY A 96 -9.51 12.32 14.67
C GLY A 96 -8.25 12.89 14.00
N ASN A 97 -7.20 13.10 14.79
CA ASN A 97 -5.92 13.58 14.28
C ASN A 97 -5.15 12.44 13.59
N ILE A 98 -4.76 12.65 12.33
CA ILE A 98 -3.95 11.72 11.53
C ILE A 98 -2.52 12.23 11.27
N SER A 99 -2.12 13.31 11.93
CA SER A 99 -0.79 13.88 11.79
C SER A 99 0.28 12.89 12.26
N GLY A 100 1.33 12.74 11.46
CA GLY A 100 2.40 11.75 11.69
C GLY A 100 2.04 10.30 11.32
N LEU A 101 0.78 10.02 10.96
CA LEU A 101 0.36 8.68 10.51
C LEU A 101 0.52 8.47 9.00
N VAL A 102 0.61 9.55 8.24
CA VAL A 102 0.82 9.57 6.79
C VAL A 102 1.75 10.73 6.43
N PRO A 103 2.37 10.73 5.23
CA PRO A 103 3.10 11.91 4.76
C PRO A 103 2.21 13.16 4.71
N GLU A 104 2.77 14.33 5.00
CA GLU A 104 2.03 15.60 5.12
C GLU A 104 1.23 15.96 3.84
N SER A 105 1.81 15.68 2.66
CA SER A 105 1.14 15.88 1.38
C SER A 105 -0.11 15.00 1.21
N ILE A 106 -0.14 13.85 1.88
CA ILE A 106 -1.24 12.89 1.86
C ILE A 106 -2.29 13.25 2.92
N GLU A 107 -1.86 13.69 4.10
CA GLU A 107 -2.75 14.22 5.14
C GLU A 107 -3.63 15.35 4.59
N THR A 108 -3.01 16.30 3.88
CA THR A 108 -3.70 17.43 3.24
C THR A 108 -4.77 16.95 2.25
N GLN A 109 -4.45 15.95 1.43
CA GLN A 109 -5.39 15.37 0.48
C GLN A 109 -6.57 14.66 1.17
N ILE A 110 -6.30 13.90 2.23
CA ILE A 110 -7.32 13.23 3.05
C ILE A 110 -8.26 14.24 3.69
N LYS A 111 -7.73 15.28 4.34
CA LYS A 111 -8.54 16.34 4.96
C LYS A 111 -9.41 17.09 3.94
N SER A 112 -8.85 17.38 2.76
CA SER A 112 -9.59 18.02 1.66
C SER A 112 -10.75 17.15 1.16
N TYR A 113 -10.50 15.85 0.96
CA TYR A 113 -11.53 14.90 0.54
C TYR A 113 -12.69 14.83 1.53
N ILE A 114 -12.38 14.74 2.84
CA ILE A 114 -13.41 14.61 3.88
C ILE A 114 -14.27 15.86 3.95
N LYS A 115 -13.66 17.05 3.94
CA LYS A 115 -14.40 18.32 3.91
C LYS A 115 -15.38 18.37 2.74
N LYS A 116 -14.94 18.05 1.51
CA LYS A 116 -15.81 18.04 0.32
C LYS A 116 -17.03 17.12 0.49
N LYS A 117 -16.86 15.99 1.18
CA LYS A 117 -17.93 15.02 1.42
C LYS A 117 -18.88 15.39 2.55
N SER A 118 -18.45 16.22 3.51
CA SER A 118 -19.31 16.72 4.60
C SER A 118 -20.24 17.86 4.16
N TYR A 119 -20.01 18.46 2.99
CA TYR A 119 -20.87 19.49 2.37
C TYR A 119 -21.81 18.92 1.29
N LEU A 120 -21.83 17.60 1.12
CA LEU A 120 -22.76 16.85 0.27
C LEU A 120 -23.68 16.02 1.17
#